data_AF-A0AB39V6R7-F1
#
_entry.id   AF-A0AB39V6R7-F1
#
_cell.length_a   1.000
_cell.length_b   1.000
_cell.length_c   1.000
_cell.angle_alpha   90.00
_cell.angle_beta   90.00
_cell.angle_gamma   90.00
#
_symmetry.space_group_name_H-M   'P 1'
#
loop_
_entity.id
_entity.type
_entity.pdbx_description
1 polymer ?
#
loop_
_entity_poly.entity_id
_entity_poly.type
_entity_poly.pdbx_seq_one_letter_code
_entity_poly.pdbx_strand_id
1 'polypeptide(L)'
;MKIDSIKKILIEIIKGVILGLLLIGFYSIEAYVYKNQNQNKLETKTKIKNNLENNKKKLEKNANMQNLKNKTYEKINGYEYKRSENENPTFSKRSLGYEKRFSKTASPEELENGLKAEYCNAVKEIEKVDQKIVPGTNIPFKEATYMQVHDAYKEYLQKIAQIRDIIFITRVDIDIDVEKTTQIFENHIKCKYNDTRWNTENSYYTVFDFYNKEVNDYYYE
;
A
#
# COMPACT_ATOMS: atom_id res chain seq x y z
N MET A 1 103.56 -22.43 -34.86
CA MET A 1 102.59 -21.77 -35.77
C MET A 1 101.19 -22.42 -35.82
N LYS A 2 100.98 -23.69 -35.41
CA LYS A 2 99.63 -24.34 -35.43
C LYS A 2 98.76 -24.12 -34.18
N ILE A 3 99.31 -23.69 -33.05
CA ILE A 3 98.58 -23.57 -31.78
C ILE A 3 97.80 -22.26 -31.68
N ASP A 4 98.31 -21.17 -32.27
CA ASP A 4 97.69 -19.85 -32.21
C ASP A 4 96.43 -19.72 -33.09
N SER A 5 96.35 -20.48 -34.20
CA SER A 5 95.17 -20.49 -35.05
C SER A 5 93.97 -21.17 -34.38
N ILE A 6 94.20 -22.25 -33.62
CA ILE A 6 93.16 -22.99 -32.90
C ILE A 6 92.56 -22.14 -31.78
N LYS A 7 93.40 -21.41 -31.03
CA LYS A 7 92.92 -20.49 -29.98
C LYS A 7 92.05 -19.37 -30.55
N LYS A 8 92.41 -18.84 -31.73
CA LYS A 8 91.66 -17.76 -32.39
C LYS A 8 90.27 -18.22 -32.87
N ILE A 9 90.19 -19.43 -33.44
CA ILE A 9 88.93 -20.05 -33.86
C ILE A 9 88.01 -20.30 -32.65
N LEU A 10 88.55 -20.80 -31.54
CA LEU A 10 87.78 -21.08 -30.34
C LEU A 10 87.15 -19.81 -29.74
N ILE A 11 87.88 -18.69 -29.74
CA ILE A 11 87.39 -17.40 -29.24
C ILE A 11 86.24 -16.85 -30.08
N GLU A 12 86.27 -17.02 -31.41
CA GLU A 12 85.17 -16.55 -32.28
C GLU A 12 83.90 -17.39 -32.14
N ILE A 13 84.03 -18.71 -31.94
CA ILE A 13 82.89 -19.60 -31.67
C ILE A 13 82.19 -19.20 -30.36
N ILE A 14 82.97 -18.93 -29.30
CA ILE A 14 82.41 -18.52 -28.00
C ILE A 14 81.65 -17.18 -28.12
N LYS A 15 82.16 -16.22 -28.89
CA LYS A 15 81.45 -14.95 -29.14
C LYS A 15 80.13 -15.14 -29.87
N GLY A 16 80.08 -16.05 -30.85
CA GLY A 16 78.85 -16.38 -31.58
C GLY A 16 77.77 -17.02 -30.70
N VAL A 17 78.16 -17.92 -29.79
CA VAL A 17 77.24 -18.58 -28.84
C VAL A 17 76.64 -17.59 -27.84
N ILE A 18 77.46 -16.66 -27.32
CA ILE A 18 76.99 -15.61 -26.39
C ILE A 18 75.98 -14.68 -27.08
N LEU A 19 76.23 -14.31 -28.34
CA LEU A 19 75.32 -13.46 -29.11
C LEU A 19 74.00 -14.17 -29.45
N GLY A 20 74.05 -15.47 -29.77
CA GLY A 20 72.86 -16.29 -30.03
C GLY A 20 71.98 -16.50 -28.79
N LEU A 21 72.58 -16.66 -27.60
CA LEU A 21 71.84 -16.80 -26.35
C LEU A 21 71.14 -15.50 -25.90
N LEU A 22 71.71 -14.33 -26.22
CA LEU A 22 71.09 -13.03 -25.91
C LEU A 22 69.79 -12.78 -26.71
N LEU A 23 69.68 -13.28 -27.94
CA LEU A 23 68.50 -13.05 -28.79
C LEU A 23 67.29 -13.93 -28.41
N ILE A 24 67.51 -15.12 -27.83
CA ILE A 24 66.44 -16.03 -27.38
C ILE A 24 65.76 -15.50 -26.10
N GLY A 25 66.49 -14.75 -25.27
CA GLY A 25 65.99 -14.17 -24.02
C GLY A 25 64.95 -13.06 -24.22
N PHE A 26 65.01 -12.29 -25.31
CA PHE A 26 64.05 -11.20 -25.56
C PHE A 26 62.70 -11.71 -26.14
N TYR A 27 62.73 -12.78 -26.95
CA TYR A 27 61.52 -13.34 -27.58
C TYR A 27 60.53 -13.96 -26.59
N SER A 28 61.02 -14.40 -25.43
CA SER A 28 60.20 -15.02 -24.38
C SER A 28 59.50 -14.00 -23.48
N ILE A 29 59.99 -12.76 -23.40
CA ILE A 29 59.42 -11.69 -22.56
C ILE A 29 58.22 -11.03 -23.26
N GLU A 30 58.31 -10.75 -24.57
CA GLU A 30 57.24 -10.08 -25.33
C GLU A 30 55.96 -10.94 -25.42
N ALA A 31 56.09 -12.25 -25.64
CA ALA A 31 54.96 -13.18 -25.70
C ALA A 31 54.25 -13.35 -24.34
N TYR A 32 55.01 -13.30 -23.23
CA TYR A 32 54.47 -13.43 -21.88
C TYR A 32 53.68 -12.18 -21.45
N VAL A 33 54.21 -10.97 -21.75
CA VAL A 33 53.53 -9.70 -21.47
C VAL A 33 52.24 -9.55 -22.30
N TYR A 34 52.26 -9.94 -23.57
CA TYR A 34 51.06 -9.88 -24.45
C TYR A 34 49.94 -10.82 -23.99
N LYS A 35 50.27 -12.04 -23.55
CA LYS A 35 49.28 -13.01 -23.06
C LYS A 35 48.67 -12.57 -21.73
N ASN A 36 49.48 -12.01 -20.83
CA ASN A 36 49.03 -11.58 -19.49
C ASN A 36 48.15 -10.31 -19.55
N GLN A 37 48.45 -9.36 -20.45
CA GLN A 37 47.59 -8.20 -20.68
C GLN A 37 46.22 -8.59 -21.26
N ASN A 38 46.18 -9.55 -22.20
CA ASN A 38 44.93 -10.04 -22.77
C ASN A 38 44.09 -10.81 -21.74
N GLN A 39 44.68 -11.66 -20.90
CA GLN A 39 43.94 -12.35 -19.82
C GLN A 39 43.33 -11.37 -18.82
N ASN A 40 44.09 -10.39 -18.32
CA ASN A 40 43.57 -9.36 -17.41
C ASN A 40 42.49 -8.49 -18.07
N LYS A 41 42.64 -8.15 -19.36
CA LYS A 41 41.63 -7.41 -20.14
C LYS A 41 40.35 -8.23 -20.39
N LEU A 42 40.47 -9.56 -20.51
CA LEU A 42 39.34 -10.47 -20.70
C LEU A 42 38.60 -10.72 -19.38
N GLU A 43 39.32 -10.88 -18.27
CA GLU A 43 38.76 -11.01 -16.93
C GLU A 43 38.04 -9.72 -16.48
N THR A 44 38.63 -8.55 -16.73
CA THR A 44 37.98 -7.26 -16.44
C THR A 44 36.75 -7.04 -17.31
N LYS A 45 36.80 -7.33 -18.61
CA LYS A 45 35.61 -7.31 -19.48
C LYS A 45 34.53 -8.27 -19.01
N THR A 46 34.89 -9.48 -18.55
CA THR A 46 33.94 -10.48 -18.05
C THR A 46 33.32 -10.04 -16.73
N LYS A 47 34.11 -9.49 -15.79
CA LYS A 47 33.61 -8.91 -14.53
C LYS A 47 32.68 -7.71 -14.76
N ILE A 48 33.03 -6.82 -15.69
CA ILE A 48 32.18 -5.66 -16.07
C ILE A 48 30.88 -6.15 -16.72
N LYS A 49 30.94 -7.14 -17.62
CA LYS A 49 29.77 -7.73 -18.26
C LYS A 49 28.85 -8.40 -17.23
N ASN A 50 29.40 -9.19 -16.31
CA ASN A 50 28.63 -9.85 -15.25
C ASN A 50 27.99 -8.84 -14.28
N ASN A 51 28.71 -7.77 -13.91
CA ASN A 51 28.14 -6.69 -13.09
C ASN A 51 27.05 -5.91 -13.82
N LEU A 52 27.23 -5.62 -15.11
CA LEU A 52 26.21 -4.96 -15.93
C LEU A 52 24.97 -5.86 -16.06
N GLU A 53 25.15 -7.17 -16.27
CA GLU A 53 24.06 -8.14 -16.39
C GLU A 53 23.33 -8.35 -15.06
N ASN A 54 24.05 -8.40 -13.93
CA ASN A 54 23.45 -8.46 -12.60
C ASN A 54 22.69 -7.18 -12.24
N ASN A 55 23.24 -6.01 -12.61
CA ASN A 55 22.56 -4.73 -12.44
C ASN A 55 21.32 -4.61 -13.33
N LYS A 56 21.38 -5.08 -14.58
CA LYS A 56 20.21 -5.18 -15.47
C LYS A 56 19.14 -6.11 -14.89
N LYS A 57 19.51 -7.32 -14.44
CA LYS A 57 18.58 -8.26 -13.77
C LYS A 57 17.96 -7.66 -12.51
N LYS A 58 18.72 -6.88 -11.73
CA LYS A 58 18.20 -6.16 -10.54
C LYS A 58 17.25 -5.03 -10.94
N LEU A 59 17.57 -4.28 -11.99
CA LEU A 59 16.72 -3.21 -12.53
C LEU A 59 15.42 -3.78 -13.11
N GLU A 60 15.50 -4.88 -13.86
CA GLU A 60 14.36 -5.61 -14.42
C GLU A 60 13.49 -6.22 -13.32
N LYS A 61 14.09 -6.81 -12.28
CA LYS A 61 13.34 -7.32 -11.12
C LYS A 61 12.64 -6.20 -10.35
N ASN A 62 13.28 -5.04 -10.21
CA ASN A 62 12.69 -3.87 -9.57
C ASN A 62 11.57 -3.26 -10.42
N ALA A 63 11.77 -3.13 -11.73
CA ALA A 63 10.76 -2.66 -12.69
C ALA A 63 9.58 -3.63 -12.77
N ASN A 64 9.82 -4.95 -12.78
CA ASN A 64 8.77 -5.97 -12.72
C ASN A 64 8.03 -5.95 -11.38
N MET A 65 8.71 -5.72 -10.25
CA MET A 65 8.06 -5.58 -8.94
C MET A 65 7.22 -4.30 -8.84
N GLN A 66 7.68 -3.18 -9.41
CA GLN A 66 6.90 -1.94 -9.50
C GLN A 66 5.71 -2.11 -10.44
N ASN A 67 5.88 -2.75 -11.60
CA ASN A 67 4.80 -3.06 -12.53
C ASN A 67 3.79 -4.05 -11.92
N LEU A 68 4.25 -5.03 -11.12
CA LEU A 68 3.38 -5.95 -10.39
C LEU A 68 2.61 -5.22 -9.28
N LYS A 69 3.26 -4.37 -8.47
CA LYS A 69 2.57 -3.50 -7.50
C LYS A 69 1.52 -2.61 -8.17
N ASN A 70 1.85 -2.03 -9.32
CA ASN A 70 0.91 -1.22 -10.12
C ASN A 70 -0.22 -2.05 -10.76
N LYS A 71 -0.07 -3.39 -10.84
CA LYS A 71 -1.11 -4.32 -11.27
C LYS A 71 -1.96 -4.84 -10.12
N THR A 72 -1.41 -5.00 -8.92
CA THR A 72 -2.09 -5.57 -7.75
C THR A 72 -2.87 -4.53 -6.94
N TYR A 73 -2.45 -3.26 -6.99
CA TYR A 73 -3.07 -2.19 -6.21
C TYR A 73 -3.54 -1.06 -7.10
N GLU A 74 -4.59 -0.38 -6.66
CA GLU A 74 -5.06 0.87 -7.25
C GLU A 74 -4.98 2.02 -6.22
N LYS A 75 -4.81 3.24 -6.72
CA LYS A 75 -4.78 4.45 -5.90
C LYS A 75 -6.00 5.29 -6.18
N ILE A 76 -6.79 5.54 -5.15
CA ILE A 76 -7.98 6.40 -5.22
C ILE A 76 -7.85 7.42 -4.09
N ASN A 77 -7.87 8.72 -4.46
CA ASN A 77 -7.80 9.86 -3.54
C ASN A 77 -6.67 9.79 -2.50
N GLY A 78 -5.50 9.27 -2.90
CA GLY A 78 -4.32 9.15 -2.02
C GLY A 78 -4.25 7.89 -1.16
N TYR A 79 -5.26 7.03 -1.23
CA TYR A 79 -5.31 5.73 -0.54
C TYR A 79 -4.96 4.59 -1.51
N GLU A 80 -4.32 3.54 -0.99
CA GLU A 80 -3.95 2.33 -1.76
C GLU A 80 -4.89 1.18 -1.41
N TYR A 81 -5.55 0.61 -2.42
CA TYR A 81 -6.50 -0.51 -2.30
C TYR A 81 -6.02 -1.71 -3.11
N LYS A 82 -6.53 -2.90 -2.79
CA LYS A 82 -6.41 -4.07 -3.66
C LYS A 82 -7.19 -3.80 -4.94
N ARG A 83 -6.54 -3.92 -6.10
CA ARG A 83 -7.23 -3.76 -7.39
C ARG A 83 -8.24 -4.89 -7.56
N SER A 84 -9.42 -4.52 -8.04
CA SER A 84 -10.49 -5.43 -8.45
C SER A 84 -11.03 -4.98 -9.81
N GLU A 85 -11.25 -5.91 -10.73
CA GLU A 85 -11.91 -5.61 -12.00
C GLU A 85 -13.40 -5.92 -11.86
N ASN A 86 -14.25 -4.90 -12.03
CA ASN A 86 -15.71 -5.02 -12.08
C ASN A 86 -16.39 -5.51 -10.78
N GLU A 87 -15.93 -5.05 -9.61
CA GLU A 87 -16.65 -5.30 -8.36
C GLU A 87 -17.87 -4.39 -8.24
N ASN A 88 -19.04 -5.01 -8.16
CA ASN A 88 -20.30 -4.29 -8.01
C ASN A 88 -20.54 -3.89 -6.55
N PRO A 89 -21.15 -2.71 -6.30
CA PRO A 89 -21.63 -2.37 -4.97
C PRO A 89 -22.61 -3.42 -4.45
N THR A 90 -22.43 -3.79 -3.18
CA THR A 90 -23.28 -4.70 -2.41
C THR A 90 -24.14 -3.95 -1.38
N PHE A 91 -23.74 -2.72 -1.03
CA PHE A 91 -24.50 -1.89 -0.11
C PHE A 91 -25.92 -1.59 -0.64
N SER A 92 -26.91 -1.75 0.24
CA SER A 92 -28.29 -1.34 -0.02
C SER A 92 -28.84 -0.60 1.18
N LYS A 93 -29.41 0.58 0.93
CA LYS A 93 -30.06 1.37 1.98
C LYS A 93 -31.35 0.67 2.42
N ARG A 94 -31.52 0.44 3.72
CA ARG A 94 -32.65 -0.32 4.28
C ARG A 94 -32.90 0.05 5.75
N SER A 95 -34.10 -0.21 6.27
CA SER A 95 -34.32 -0.11 7.72
C SER A 95 -33.50 -1.18 8.45
N LEU A 96 -32.89 -0.77 9.56
CA LEU A 96 -32.20 -1.67 10.49
C LEU A 96 -33.12 -2.18 11.61
N GLY A 97 -34.37 -1.71 11.66
CA GLY A 97 -35.38 -2.13 12.63
C GLY A 97 -35.12 -1.60 14.04
N TYR A 98 -34.36 -0.52 14.19
CA TYR A 98 -34.10 0.12 15.48
C TYR A 98 -35.38 0.73 16.07
N GLU A 99 -36.21 1.34 15.22
CA GLU A 99 -37.48 1.95 15.55
C GLU A 99 -38.43 0.94 16.22
N LYS A 100 -38.44 -0.31 15.75
CA LYS A 100 -39.33 -1.38 16.24
C LYS A 100 -38.95 -1.91 17.62
N ARG A 101 -37.80 -1.52 18.17
CA ARG A 101 -37.32 -2.01 19.49
C ARG A 101 -37.91 -1.23 20.66
N PHE A 102 -38.52 -0.07 20.39
CA PHE A 102 -38.99 0.86 21.41
C PHE A 102 -40.46 1.18 21.19
N SER A 103 -41.18 1.55 22.24
CA SER A 103 -42.50 2.17 22.08
C SER A 103 -42.37 3.51 21.32
N LYS A 104 -43.41 3.92 20.60
CA LYS A 104 -43.50 5.28 20.02
C LYS A 104 -43.38 6.38 21.08
N THR A 105 -43.67 6.04 22.34
CA THR A 105 -43.60 6.93 23.51
C THR A 105 -42.43 6.58 24.44
N ALA A 106 -41.41 5.86 23.97
CA ALA A 106 -40.26 5.48 24.77
C ALA A 106 -39.55 6.72 25.35
N SER A 107 -39.09 6.59 26.59
CA SER A 107 -38.42 7.71 27.24
C SER A 107 -37.05 7.98 26.60
N PRO A 108 -36.54 9.23 26.68
CA PRO A 108 -35.19 9.55 26.21
C PRO A 108 -34.10 8.65 26.82
N GLU A 109 -34.24 8.27 28.10
CA GLU A 109 -33.30 7.39 28.82
C GLU A 109 -33.35 5.94 28.30
N GLU A 110 -34.53 5.43 28.02
CA GLU A 110 -34.70 4.08 27.45
C GLU A 110 -34.04 3.96 26.08
N LEU A 111 -34.27 4.95 25.21
CA LEU A 111 -33.65 5.02 23.89
C LEU A 111 -32.13 5.12 23.99
N GLU A 112 -31.62 5.97 24.88
CA GLU A 112 -30.18 6.09 25.12
C GLU A 112 -29.57 4.77 25.57
N ASN A 113 -30.13 4.14 26.59
CA ASN A 113 -29.62 2.89 27.12
C ASN A 113 -29.67 1.76 26.07
N GLY A 114 -30.73 1.74 25.24
CA GLY A 114 -30.89 0.74 24.19
C GLY A 114 -30.02 0.95 22.96
N LEU A 115 -29.65 2.19 22.62
CA LEU A 115 -28.92 2.52 21.37
C LEU A 115 -27.44 2.88 21.59
N LYS A 116 -27.03 3.30 22.80
CA LYS A 116 -25.68 3.80 23.08
C LYS A 116 -24.57 2.85 22.63
N ALA A 117 -24.66 1.57 23.00
CA ALA A 117 -23.61 0.61 22.68
C ALA A 117 -23.44 0.42 21.17
N GLU A 118 -24.55 0.33 20.45
CA GLU A 118 -24.54 0.17 19.00
C GLU A 118 -24.08 1.42 18.27
N TYR A 119 -24.53 2.60 18.73
CA TYR A 119 -24.09 3.89 18.22
C TYR A 119 -22.57 4.03 18.35
N CYS A 120 -22.04 3.83 19.56
CA CYS A 120 -20.62 3.96 19.81
C CYS A 120 -19.77 2.94 19.09
N ASN A 121 -20.26 1.71 18.97
CA ASN A 121 -19.59 0.73 18.14
C ASN A 121 -19.56 1.20 16.68
N ALA A 122 -20.66 1.75 16.15
CA ALA A 122 -20.69 2.24 14.78
C ALA A 122 -19.75 3.43 14.55
N VAL A 123 -19.69 4.39 15.49
CA VAL A 123 -18.73 5.51 15.46
C VAL A 123 -17.29 5.00 15.48
N LYS A 124 -16.95 4.08 16.39
CA LYS A 124 -15.61 3.51 16.46
C LYS A 124 -15.22 2.77 15.19
N GLU A 125 -16.15 1.99 14.61
CA GLU A 125 -15.90 1.22 13.41
C GLU A 125 -15.77 2.11 12.17
N ILE A 126 -16.57 3.17 12.04
CA ILE A 126 -16.48 4.07 10.89
C ILE A 126 -15.17 4.87 10.90
N GLU A 127 -14.69 5.31 12.07
CA GLU A 127 -13.42 6.04 12.23
C GLU A 127 -12.19 5.24 11.78
N LYS A 128 -12.26 3.91 11.73
CA LYS A 128 -11.17 3.04 11.27
C LYS A 128 -10.71 3.33 9.85
N VAL A 129 -11.56 3.93 9.01
CA VAL A 129 -11.16 4.31 7.63
C VAL A 129 -10.01 5.31 7.61
N ASP A 130 -9.91 6.19 8.60
CA ASP A 130 -8.81 7.17 8.69
C ASP A 130 -7.50 6.49 9.11
N GLN A 131 -7.59 5.30 9.72
CA GLN A 131 -6.48 4.40 9.99
C GLN A 131 -6.22 3.43 8.82
N LYS A 132 -6.95 3.59 7.70
CA LYS A 132 -6.87 2.75 6.49
C LYS A 132 -7.26 1.30 6.77
N ILE A 133 -8.26 1.10 7.61
CA ILE A 133 -8.84 -0.21 7.97
C ILE A 133 -10.31 -0.22 7.57
N VAL A 134 -10.77 -1.34 6.98
CA VAL A 134 -12.16 -1.54 6.56
C VAL A 134 -13.07 -1.60 7.80
N PRO A 135 -14.12 -0.74 7.91
CA PRO A 135 -15.07 -0.78 9.01
C PRO A 135 -15.69 -2.17 9.21
N GLY A 136 -15.89 -2.57 10.47
CA GLY A 136 -16.40 -3.89 10.84
C GLY A 136 -15.39 -5.02 10.74
N THR A 137 -14.14 -4.73 10.39
CA THR A 137 -13.08 -5.72 10.27
C THR A 137 -11.76 -5.19 10.84
N ASN A 138 -10.70 -6.00 10.68
CA ASN A 138 -9.31 -5.58 10.89
C ASN A 138 -8.50 -5.60 9.57
N ILE A 139 -9.19 -5.69 8.42
CA ILE A 139 -8.55 -5.78 7.10
C ILE A 139 -8.04 -4.39 6.70
N PRO A 140 -6.74 -4.24 6.40
CA PRO A 140 -6.21 -2.97 5.90
C PRO A 140 -6.67 -2.71 4.47
N PHE A 141 -6.76 -1.45 4.05
CA PHE A 141 -7.17 -1.07 2.69
C PHE A 141 -6.36 -1.76 1.61
N LYS A 142 -5.06 -2.02 1.84
CA LYS A 142 -4.22 -2.74 0.87
C LYS A 142 -4.70 -4.16 0.56
N GLU A 143 -5.49 -4.76 1.43
CA GLU A 143 -6.01 -6.12 1.27
C GLU A 143 -7.49 -6.15 0.87
N ALA A 144 -8.15 -4.99 0.90
CA ALA A 144 -9.54 -4.82 0.51
C ALA A 144 -9.67 -3.96 -0.75
N THR A 145 -10.76 -4.13 -1.46
CA THR A 145 -11.04 -3.32 -2.64
C THR A 145 -11.68 -2.00 -2.21
N TYR A 146 -11.63 -0.99 -3.08
CA TYR A 146 -12.30 0.28 -2.79
C TYR A 146 -13.79 0.07 -2.51
N MET A 147 -14.45 -0.77 -3.30
CA MET A 147 -15.88 -1.06 -3.13
C MET A 147 -16.19 -1.70 -1.78
N GLN A 148 -15.36 -2.62 -1.30
CA GLN A 148 -15.53 -3.22 0.03
C GLN A 148 -15.41 -2.19 1.15
N VAL A 149 -14.41 -1.30 1.08
CA VAL A 149 -14.23 -0.22 2.06
C VAL A 149 -15.42 0.74 2.01
N HIS A 150 -15.81 1.14 0.81
CA HIS A 150 -16.88 2.10 0.57
C HIS A 150 -18.25 1.58 1.01
N ASP A 151 -18.58 0.33 0.70
CA ASP A 151 -19.84 -0.29 1.14
C ASP A 151 -19.86 -0.48 2.66
N ALA A 152 -18.75 -0.92 3.26
CA ALA A 152 -18.64 -1.02 4.71
C ALA A 152 -18.81 0.35 5.37
N TYR A 153 -18.21 1.41 4.82
CA TYR A 153 -18.40 2.77 5.30
C TYR A 153 -19.88 3.17 5.29
N LYS A 154 -20.59 2.91 4.18
CA LYS A 154 -22.04 3.18 4.06
C LYS A 154 -22.89 2.39 5.05
N GLU A 155 -22.56 1.13 5.30
CA GLU A 155 -23.27 0.31 6.31
C GLU A 155 -23.16 0.92 7.70
N TYR A 156 -21.97 1.41 8.10
CA TYR A 156 -21.80 2.03 9.41
C TYR A 156 -22.36 3.45 9.48
N LEU A 157 -22.28 4.22 8.40
CA LEU A 157 -22.92 5.54 8.33
C LEU A 157 -24.44 5.40 8.42
N GLN A 158 -25.03 4.36 7.80
CA GLN A 158 -26.45 4.05 7.92
C GLN A 158 -26.88 3.75 9.37
N LYS A 159 -26.06 3.00 10.13
CA LYS A 159 -26.32 2.74 11.55
C LYS A 159 -26.36 4.02 12.36
N ILE A 160 -25.35 4.88 12.18
CA ILE A 160 -25.26 6.19 12.84
C ILE A 160 -26.48 7.05 12.48
N ALA A 161 -26.82 7.09 11.19
CA ALA A 161 -27.91 7.89 10.67
C ALA A 161 -29.27 7.48 11.23
N GLN A 162 -29.63 6.20 11.21
CA GLN A 162 -30.93 5.77 11.71
C GLN A 162 -31.06 5.93 13.22
N ILE A 163 -29.98 5.77 14.00
CA ILE A 163 -30.01 6.06 15.43
C ILE A 163 -30.20 7.56 15.68
N ARG A 164 -29.49 8.42 14.95
CA ARG A 164 -29.68 9.88 15.04
C ARG A 164 -31.10 10.30 14.66
N ASP A 165 -31.66 9.67 13.62
CA ASP A 165 -33.04 9.92 13.16
C ASP A 165 -34.06 9.58 14.26
N ILE A 166 -33.94 8.40 14.89
CA ILE A 166 -34.79 8.00 16.02
C ILE A 166 -34.67 8.97 17.19
N ILE A 167 -33.45 9.31 17.59
CA ILE A 167 -33.18 10.24 18.69
C ILE A 167 -33.74 11.62 18.39
N PHE A 168 -33.62 12.07 17.14
CA PHE A 168 -34.24 13.32 16.70
C PHE A 168 -35.75 13.23 16.87
N ILE A 169 -36.43 12.33 16.14
CA ILE A 169 -37.90 12.21 16.10
C ILE A 169 -38.51 12.09 17.51
N THR A 170 -37.87 11.33 18.40
CA THR A 170 -38.40 11.04 19.75
C THR A 170 -38.11 12.14 20.78
N ARG A 171 -37.16 13.04 20.51
CA ARG A 171 -36.77 14.12 21.45
C ARG A 171 -37.15 15.51 20.98
N VAL A 172 -37.77 15.67 19.81
CA VAL A 172 -38.22 16.99 19.37
C VAL A 172 -39.43 17.42 20.22
N ASP A 173 -39.16 18.15 21.31
CA ASP A 173 -39.99 19.31 21.61
C ASP A 173 -39.79 20.28 20.43
N ILE A 174 -40.89 20.74 19.84
CA ILE A 174 -41.05 21.32 18.48
C ILE A 174 -40.05 22.46 18.13
N ASP A 175 -39.29 22.99 19.09
CA ASP A 175 -38.38 24.14 18.96
C ASP A 175 -36.87 23.81 18.93
N ILE A 176 -36.44 22.53 18.98
CA ILE A 176 -35.01 22.18 18.99
C ILE A 176 -34.51 21.69 17.62
N ASP A 177 -33.46 22.36 17.14
CA ASP A 177 -32.71 22.03 15.92
C ASP A 177 -32.11 20.60 15.95
N VAL A 178 -32.12 19.92 14.79
CA VAL A 178 -31.66 18.52 14.61
C VAL A 178 -30.23 18.32 15.11
N GLU A 179 -29.36 19.26 14.75
CA GLU A 179 -27.93 19.20 15.09
C GLU A 179 -27.73 19.33 16.59
N LYS A 180 -28.47 20.24 17.24
CA LYS A 180 -28.46 20.40 18.70
C LYS A 180 -28.97 19.16 19.42
N THR A 181 -30.08 18.57 18.99
CA THR A 181 -30.64 17.35 19.61
C THR A 181 -29.66 16.19 19.53
N THR A 182 -29.04 16.01 18.36
CA THR A 182 -28.01 14.98 18.16
C THR A 182 -26.79 15.24 19.03
N GLN A 183 -26.31 16.48 19.08
CA GLN A 183 -25.15 16.85 19.88
C GLN A 183 -25.38 16.64 21.38
N ILE A 184 -26.59 16.95 21.89
CA ILE A 184 -26.97 16.69 23.28
C ILE A 184 -26.88 15.19 23.58
N PHE A 185 -27.47 14.35 22.73
CA PHE A 185 -27.40 12.90 22.87
C PHE A 185 -25.95 12.41 22.89
N GLU A 186 -25.15 12.75 21.87
CA GLU A 186 -23.75 12.34 21.75
C GLU A 186 -22.90 12.77 22.93
N ASN A 187 -23.09 14.00 23.41
CA ASN A 187 -22.40 14.51 24.59
C ASN A 187 -22.80 13.72 25.85
N HIS A 188 -24.09 13.40 26.01
CA HIS A 188 -24.59 12.67 27.16
C HIS A 188 -24.08 11.23 27.18
N ILE A 189 -24.07 10.54 26.04
CA ILE A 189 -23.51 9.18 25.91
C ILE A 189 -21.97 9.17 25.84
N LYS A 190 -21.32 10.35 25.79
CA LYS A 190 -19.87 10.58 25.69
C LYS A 190 -19.24 9.96 24.45
N CYS A 191 -19.91 10.11 23.32
CA CYS A 191 -19.62 9.39 22.10
C CYS A 191 -20.13 10.16 20.89
N LYS A 192 -19.21 10.78 20.16
CA LYS A 192 -19.51 11.75 19.12
C LYS A 192 -19.01 11.25 17.78
N TYR A 193 -19.88 11.22 16.77
CA TYR A 193 -19.48 11.04 15.39
C TYR A 193 -19.00 12.36 14.80
N ASN A 194 -17.82 12.34 14.18
CA ASN A 194 -17.34 13.40 13.32
C ASN A 194 -17.06 12.79 11.93
N ASP A 195 -17.18 13.61 10.89
CA ASP A 195 -16.84 13.15 9.55
C ASP A 195 -15.38 12.71 9.47
N THR A 196 -15.16 11.60 8.78
CA THR A 196 -13.83 11.03 8.59
C THR A 196 -13.13 11.74 7.44
N ARG A 197 -11.80 11.85 7.53
CA ARG A 197 -10.99 12.41 6.46
C ARG A 197 -11.19 11.63 5.16
N TRP A 198 -11.26 10.30 5.26
CA TRP A 198 -11.54 9.43 4.13
C TRP A 198 -12.84 9.81 3.40
N ASN A 199 -13.92 10.07 4.14
CA ASN A 199 -15.20 10.46 3.55
C ASN A 199 -15.08 11.79 2.80
N THR A 200 -14.46 12.79 3.43
CA THR A 200 -14.24 14.11 2.83
C THR A 200 -13.42 14.06 1.55
N GLU A 201 -12.44 13.16 1.47
CA GLU A 201 -11.55 13.03 0.31
C GLU A 201 -12.11 12.13 -0.81
N ASN A 202 -13.18 11.37 -0.58
CA ASN A 202 -13.68 10.39 -1.56
C ASN A 202 -15.07 10.70 -2.12
N SER A 203 -16.11 10.67 -1.29
CA SER A 203 -17.51 10.72 -1.77
C SER A 203 -18.36 11.77 -1.08
N TYR A 204 -17.92 12.27 0.08
CA TYR A 204 -18.62 13.25 0.90
C TYR A 204 -20.07 12.87 1.20
N TYR A 205 -20.25 11.77 1.93
CA TYR A 205 -21.56 11.36 2.43
C TYR A 205 -21.94 12.13 3.68
N THR A 206 -23.18 12.58 3.75
CA THR A 206 -23.77 13.14 4.97
C THR A 206 -24.63 12.09 5.68
N VAL A 207 -24.84 12.28 6.97
CA VAL A 207 -25.72 11.39 7.76
C VAL A 207 -27.16 11.42 7.24
N PHE A 208 -27.63 12.59 6.78
CA PHE A 208 -28.98 12.77 6.24
C PHE A 208 -29.26 11.92 5.00
N ASP A 209 -28.23 11.64 4.18
CA ASP A 209 -28.36 10.77 3.00
C ASP A 209 -28.83 9.35 3.35
N PHE A 210 -28.68 8.94 4.61
CA PHE A 210 -28.99 7.59 5.10
C PHE A 210 -30.22 7.52 6.01
N TYR A 211 -30.95 8.62 6.20
CA TYR A 211 -32.25 8.61 6.89
C TYR A 211 -33.25 7.74 6.17
N ASN A 212 -34.02 6.94 6.91
CA ASN A 212 -34.89 5.93 6.33
C ASN A 212 -36.36 6.32 6.50
N LYS A 213 -37.16 6.17 5.43
CA LYS A 213 -38.58 6.49 5.46
C LYS A 213 -39.34 5.61 6.45
N GLU A 214 -38.99 4.33 6.57
CA GLU A 214 -39.66 3.39 7.48
C GLU A 214 -39.50 3.79 8.95
N VAL A 215 -38.38 4.44 9.32
CA VAL A 215 -38.20 4.98 10.68
C VAL A 215 -39.19 6.11 10.93
N ASN A 216 -39.32 7.04 9.98
CA ASN A 216 -40.28 8.14 10.08
C ASN A 216 -41.72 7.63 10.10
N ASP A 217 -42.09 6.76 9.16
CA ASP A 217 -43.43 6.16 9.09
C ASP A 217 -43.80 5.47 10.42
N TYR A 218 -42.86 4.77 11.07
CA TYR A 218 -43.11 4.11 12.35
C TYR A 218 -43.57 5.07 13.47
N TYR A 219 -42.97 6.26 13.59
CA TYR A 219 -43.28 7.19 14.69
C TYR A 219 -44.45 8.14 14.38
N TYR A 220 -44.75 8.40 13.10
CA TYR A 220 -45.78 9.35 12.68
C TYR A 220 -47.11 8.73 12.21
N GLU A 221 -47.13 7.47 11.80
CA GLU A 221 -48.36 6.70 11.54
C GLU A 221 -48.89 6.02 12.82
#